data_AF-A0A6C0I8V9-F1
#
_entry.id   AF-A0A6C0I8V9-F1
#
_cell.length_a   1.000
_cell.length_b   1.000
_cell.length_c   1.000
_cell.angle_alpha   90.00
_cell.angle_beta   90.00
_cell.angle_gamma   90.00
#
_symmetry.space_group_name_H-M   'P 1'
#
loop_
_entity.id
_entity.type
_entity.pdbx_description
1 polymer ?
#
loop_
_entity_poly.entity_id
_entity_poly.type
_entity_poly.pdbx_seq_one_letter_code
_entity_poly.pdbx_strand_id
1 'polypeptide(L)'
;MEQKIRCIHRKKKCFHLCNKKTIKNTLYCCYHIHSKKKHLCKIFFKLFEEKYDLNCSDIYTMFKYIVDNILENDDVFINILFIDLLKMIPMVKLSNIYKNYINNDTITKSEVYTQIYILNNKTHQFNNKCNMNNLIQFQNIVKYKLLCTRVGVNSNFLNDEDLFTTANISDIHPRRLFTIKDAKGTYGFDIVALEYFVRKCLADNVAPYNPYTREILDDKIIWRLNMKLKYHNIAKKKDECIWTTEMNAYTDLSIEVEKRGFYNNPEWFKKMSRADFLKCIKLFRDFSSNVEESKKYFINISEERFTYDFCEESIKLFNECNDDLYILCCNYMKSLALCSNDFYNNIPDWLSTYETPSYISNINNFASFISTLINNNNHSNLMDIDMNMNISGDMGMNMNSDIISNMGMNNLEVNPTTPVINPSNNFLLYYYVEYM
;
A
#
# COMPACT_ATOMS: atom_id res chain seq x y z
N MET A 1 -48.52 4.08 -37.58
CA MET A 1 -49.15 4.61 -36.34
C MET A 1 -48.55 5.97 -36.06
N GLU A 2 -49.28 7.07 -36.32
CA GLU A 2 -48.82 8.41 -35.95
C GLU A 2 -48.70 8.51 -34.42
N GLN A 3 -47.48 8.76 -33.92
CA GLN A 3 -47.28 9.16 -32.52
C GLN A 3 -48.08 10.44 -32.28
N LYS A 4 -49.20 10.32 -31.55
CA LYS A 4 -50.02 11.46 -31.14
C LYS A 4 -49.22 12.29 -30.13
N ILE A 5 -48.61 13.36 -30.60
CA ILE A 5 -47.83 14.29 -29.78
C ILE A 5 -48.76 14.91 -28.72
N ARG A 6 -48.38 14.78 -27.44
CA ARG A 6 -49.08 15.38 -26.31
C ARG A 6 -48.70 16.85 -26.18
N CYS A 7 -49.63 17.67 -25.67
CA CYS A 7 -49.35 19.09 -25.45
C CYS A 7 -48.24 19.29 -24.41
N ILE A 8 -47.22 20.08 -24.75
CA ILE A 8 -46.01 20.28 -23.92
C ILE A 8 -46.27 21.12 -22.64
N HIS A 9 -47.50 21.59 -22.43
CA HIS A 9 -47.85 22.39 -21.25
C HIS A 9 -47.91 21.50 -20.00
N ARG A 10 -47.26 21.92 -18.91
CA ARG A 10 -47.27 21.18 -17.64
C ARG A 10 -48.38 21.64 -16.71
N LYS A 11 -49.08 20.68 -16.12
CA LYS A 11 -50.14 20.94 -15.13
C LYS A 11 -49.52 21.47 -13.84
N LYS A 12 -49.97 22.63 -13.36
CA LYS A 12 -49.43 23.28 -12.15
C LYS A 12 -49.51 22.44 -10.87
N LYS A 13 -50.47 21.51 -10.75
CA LYS A 13 -50.65 20.68 -9.53
C LYS A 13 -49.65 19.52 -9.42
N CYS A 14 -49.38 18.82 -10.53
CA CYS A 14 -48.62 17.57 -10.53
C CYS A 14 -47.35 17.60 -11.41
N PHE A 15 -47.18 18.67 -12.20
CA PHE A 15 -46.07 18.88 -13.13
C PHE A 15 -46.04 17.92 -14.33
N HIS A 16 -47.01 17.02 -14.48
CA HIS A 16 -47.18 16.19 -15.68
C HIS A 16 -47.56 17.04 -16.91
N LEU A 17 -47.21 16.55 -18.09
CA LEU A 17 -47.69 17.10 -19.37
C LEU A 17 -49.22 17.08 -19.47
N CYS A 18 -49.73 17.95 -20.33
CA CYS A 18 -51.15 18.01 -20.63
C CYS A 18 -51.56 16.76 -21.43
N ASN A 19 -52.63 16.09 -20.97
CA ASN A 19 -53.12 14.88 -21.62
C ASN A 19 -53.84 15.16 -22.96
N LYS A 20 -54.06 16.43 -23.31
CA LYS A 20 -54.75 16.81 -24.55
C LYS A 20 -53.79 16.76 -25.74
N LYS A 21 -54.31 16.34 -26.89
CA LYS A 21 -53.57 16.28 -28.16
C LYS A 21 -53.22 17.68 -28.65
N THR A 22 -52.10 17.79 -29.35
CA THR A 22 -51.69 19.03 -30.00
C THR A 22 -52.57 19.37 -31.20
N ILE A 23 -52.67 20.65 -31.53
CA ILE A 23 -53.21 21.10 -32.81
C ILE A 23 -52.15 20.88 -33.89
N LYS A 24 -52.56 20.53 -35.12
CA LYS A 24 -51.67 20.33 -36.27
C LYS A 24 -50.68 21.50 -36.41
N ASN A 25 -49.40 21.19 -36.60
CA ASN A 25 -48.28 22.14 -36.69
C ASN A 25 -48.01 22.97 -35.43
N THR A 26 -48.47 22.53 -34.25
CA THR A 26 -48.18 23.20 -32.97
C THR A 26 -47.78 22.21 -31.88
N LEU A 27 -47.09 22.71 -30.84
CA LEU A 27 -46.75 21.92 -29.63
C LEU A 27 -47.84 22.00 -28.53
N TYR A 28 -48.96 22.67 -28.80
CA TYR A 28 -49.98 23.01 -27.81
C TYR A 28 -51.37 22.49 -28.20
N CYS A 29 -52.22 22.20 -27.21
CA CYS A 29 -53.64 21.96 -27.46
C CYS A 29 -54.40 23.28 -27.58
N CYS A 30 -55.65 23.24 -28.05
CA CYS A 30 -56.52 24.41 -28.19
C CYS A 30 -56.68 25.24 -26.91
N TYR A 31 -56.55 24.61 -25.74
CA TYR A 31 -56.65 25.29 -24.44
C TYR A 31 -55.37 26.05 -24.06
N HIS A 32 -54.21 25.64 -24.56
CA HIS A 32 -52.91 26.22 -24.15
C HIS A 32 -52.21 26.98 -25.28
N ILE A 33 -52.79 26.98 -26.49
CA ILE A 33 -52.25 27.71 -27.64
C ILE A 33 -52.30 29.23 -27.46
N HIS A 34 -53.03 29.78 -26.49
CA HIS A 34 -53.01 31.21 -26.16
C HIS A 34 -52.33 31.53 -24.82
N SER A 35 -51.60 30.57 -24.23
CA SER A 35 -50.89 30.80 -22.97
C SER A 35 -49.78 31.84 -23.13
N LYS A 36 -49.68 32.78 -22.19
CA LYS A 36 -48.56 33.73 -22.11
C LYS A 36 -47.22 33.03 -21.74
N LYS A 37 -47.27 31.79 -21.24
CA LYS A 37 -46.10 31.04 -20.72
C LYS A 37 -45.50 30.03 -21.72
N LYS A 38 -45.74 30.20 -23.02
CA LYS A 38 -45.25 29.27 -24.06
C LYS A 38 -43.73 29.12 -24.06
N HIS A 39 -43.00 30.22 -23.94
CA HIS A 39 -41.54 30.19 -23.97
C HIS A 39 -40.98 29.34 -22.81
N LEU A 40 -41.51 29.50 -21.58
CA LEU A 40 -41.18 28.66 -20.43
C LEU A 40 -41.50 27.17 -20.66
N CYS A 41 -42.67 26.86 -21.25
CA CYS A 41 -43.05 25.48 -21.55
C CYS A 41 -42.09 24.82 -22.54
N LYS A 42 -41.58 25.55 -23.53
CA LYS A 42 -40.57 25.05 -24.47
C LYS A 42 -39.26 24.72 -23.77
N ILE A 43 -38.80 25.57 -22.85
CA ILE A 43 -37.58 25.31 -22.05
C ILE A 43 -37.74 24.03 -21.24
N PHE A 44 -38.85 23.89 -20.50
CA PHE A 44 -39.13 22.68 -19.73
C PHE A 44 -39.20 21.41 -20.58
N PHE A 45 -39.83 21.49 -21.75
CA PHE A 45 -39.92 20.33 -22.64
C PHE A 45 -38.56 19.95 -23.23
N LYS A 46 -37.73 20.94 -23.58
CA LYS A 46 -36.36 20.70 -24.07
C LYS A 46 -35.47 20.05 -23.00
N LEU A 47 -35.61 20.43 -21.73
CA LEU A 47 -34.76 19.94 -20.64
C LEU A 47 -35.22 18.61 -20.05
N PHE A 48 -36.53 18.42 -19.89
CA PHE A 48 -37.08 17.30 -19.13
C PHE A 48 -38.03 16.42 -19.92
N GLU A 49 -38.38 16.78 -21.16
CA GLU A 49 -39.31 16.01 -22.01
C GLU A 49 -40.59 15.61 -21.24
N GLU A 50 -40.80 14.30 -21.01
CA GLU A 50 -41.92 13.75 -20.24
C GLU A 50 -41.64 13.57 -18.73
N LYS A 51 -40.39 13.71 -18.28
CA LYS A 51 -39.99 13.57 -16.88
C LYS A 51 -40.75 14.56 -16.00
N TYR A 52 -41.39 14.08 -14.94
CA TYR A 52 -42.22 14.89 -14.05
C TYR A 52 -41.73 14.92 -12.60
N ASP A 53 -40.94 13.92 -12.21
CA ASP A 53 -40.27 13.89 -10.92
C ASP A 53 -38.87 14.46 -11.06
N LEU A 54 -38.66 15.59 -10.38
CA LEU A 54 -37.44 16.37 -10.44
C LEU A 54 -36.62 16.14 -9.17
N ASN A 55 -35.31 16.14 -9.32
CA ASN A 55 -34.34 16.14 -8.22
C ASN A 55 -33.49 17.43 -8.25
N CYS A 56 -32.57 17.59 -7.29
CA CYS A 56 -31.73 18.78 -7.20
C CYS A 56 -30.83 18.97 -8.44
N SER A 57 -30.35 17.87 -9.05
CA SER A 57 -29.54 17.92 -10.27
C SER A 57 -30.34 18.47 -11.45
N ASP A 58 -31.62 18.09 -11.58
CA ASP A 58 -32.48 18.58 -12.66
C ASP A 58 -32.67 20.09 -12.58
N ILE A 59 -32.88 20.63 -11.38
CA ILE A 59 -33.01 22.07 -11.15
C ILE A 59 -31.70 22.80 -11.48
N TYR A 60 -30.56 22.22 -11.12
CA TYR A 60 -29.26 22.76 -11.47
C TYR A 60 -28.99 22.72 -12.98
N THR A 61 -29.38 21.66 -13.68
CA THR A 61 -29.29 21.58 -15.15
C THR A 61 -30.14 22.67 -15.80
N MET A 62 -31.33 22.95 -15.26
CA MET A 62 -32.15 24.07 -15.72
C MET A 62 -31.47 25.42 -15.49
N PHE A 63 -30.86 25.64 -14.33
CA PHE A 63 -30.10 26.85 -14.05
C PHE A 63 -28.93 27.01 -15.03
N LYS A 64 -28.11 25.96 -15.19
CA LYS A 64 -26.97 25.94 -16.10
C LYS A 64 -27.39 26.20 -17.54
N TYR A 65 -28.47 25.59 -18.01
CA TYR A 65 -29.00 25.84 -19.35
C TYR A 65 -29.31 27.32 -19.59
N ILE A 66 -29.86 28.02 -18.60
CA ILE A 66 -30.15 29.46 -18.70
C ILE A 66 -28.85 30.24 -18.84
N VAL A 67 -27.89 30.00 -17.94
CA VAL A 67 -26.59 30.69 -17.94
C VAL A 67 -25.83 30.45 -19.25
N ASP A 68 -25.78 29.21 -19.74
CA ASP A 68 -25.04 28.84 -20.95
C ASP A 68 -25.66 29.40 -22.26
N ASN A 69 -26.95 29.78 -22.25
CA ASN A 69 -27.69 30.22 -23.46
C ASN A 69 -28.00 31.73 -23.48
N ILE A 70 -27.54 32.49 -22.49
CA ILE A 70 -27.68 33.96 -22.47
C ILE A 70 -26.32 34.57 -22.78
N LEU A 71 -26.27 35.38 -23.84
CA LEU A 71 -25.02 35.93 -24.42
C LEU A 71 -24.37 37.04 -23.58
N GLU A 72 -25.16 37.70 -22.72
CA GLU A 72 -24.69 38.74 -21.80
C GLU A 72 -24.86 38.20 -20.37
N ASN A 73 -23.85 38.38 -19.50
CA ASN A 73 -23.93 38.05 -18.07
C ASN A 73 -24.90 39.00 -17.32
N ASP A 74 -26.14 39.09 -17.80
CA ASP A 74 -27.22 39.80 -17.16
C ASP A 74 -27.79 38.92 -16.04
N ASP A 75 -27.13 38.99 -14.87
CA ASP A 75 -27.51 38.29 -13.66
C ASP A 75 -28.97 38.60 -13.25
N VAL A 76 -29.47 39.80 -13.57
CA VAL A 76 -30.85 40.21 -13.28
C VAL A 76 -31.82 39.42 -14.17
N PHE A 77 -31.53 39.34 -15.46
CA PHE A 77 -32.35 38.55 -16.38
C PHE A 77 -32.30 37.05 -16.07
N ILE A 78 -31.12 36.50 -15.76
CA ILE A 78 -30.95 35.10 -15.34
C ILE A 78 -31.80 34.80 -14.11
N ASN A 79 -31.76 35.68 -13.10
CA ASN A 79 -32.55 35.56 -11.88
C ASN A 79 -34.06 35.56 -12.18
N ILE A 80 -34.53 36.56 -12.94
CA ILE A 80 -35.96 36.68 -13.29
C ILE A 80 -36.44 35.44 -14.04
N LEU A 81 -35.72 35.01 -15.07
CA LEU A 81 -36.11 33.86 -15.90
C LEU A 81 -36.09 32.57 -15.10
N PHE A 82 -35.06 32.35 -14.27
CA PHE A 82 -34.97 31.17 -13.44
C PHE A 82 -36.10 31.11 -12.39
N ILE A 83 -36.40 32.22 -11.72
CA ILE A 83 -37.52 32.30 -10.79
C ILE A 83 -38.85 32.03 -11.50
N ASP A 84 -39.06 32.56 -12.70
CA ASP A 84 -40.29 32.33 -13.46
C ASP A 84 -40.46 30.86 -13.91
N LEU A 85 -39.34 30.18 -14.18
CA LEU A 85 -39.33 28.73 -14.36
C LEU A 85 -39.66 28.01 -13.05
N LEU A 86 -39.05 28.36 -11.92
CA LEU A 86 -39.35 27.75 -10.62
C LEU A 86 -40.84 27.88 -10.26
N LYS A 87 -41.48 29.03 -10.54
CA LYS A 87 -42.92 29.26 -10.31
C LYS A 87 -43.83 28.32 -11.13
N MET A 88 -43.30 27.61 -12.13
CA MET A 88 -44.03 26.60 -12.89
C MET A 88 -44.03 25.22 -12.21
N ILE A 89 -43.12 24.99 -11.28
CA ILE A 89 -43.01 23.76 -10.50
C ILE A 89 -43.91 23.89 -9.25
N PRO A 90 -44.67 22.86 -8.87
CA PRO A 90 -45.43 22.88 -7.62
C PRO A 90 -44.52 23.13 -6.42
N MET A 91 -44.87 24.08 -5.56
CA MET A 91 -44.06 24.46 -4.40
C MET A 91 -43.73 23.27 -3.50
N VAL A 92 -44.69 22.38 -3.26
CA VAL A 92 -44.49 21.16 -2.46
C VAL A 92 -43.36 20.29 -3.01
N LYS A 93 -43.21 20.20 -4.34
CA LYS A 93 -42.10 19.47 -4.97
C LYS A 93 -40.77 20.17 -4.70
N LEU A 94 -40.70 21.49 -4.87
CA LEU A 94 -39.48 22.25 -4.59
C LEU A 94 -39.06 22.16 -3.13
N SER A 95 -40.00 22.30 -2.19
CA SER A 95 -39.73 22.14 -0.76
C SER A 95 -39.20 20.75 -0.42
N ASN A 96 -39.72 19.69 -1.05
CA ASN A 96 -39.21 18.33 -0.84
C ASN A 96 -37.80 18.13 -1.39
N ILE A 97 -37.49 18.69 -2.56
CA ILE A 97 -36.15 18.63 -3.18
C ILE A 97 -35.13 19.34 -2.28
N TYR A 98 -35.50 20.49 -1.72
CA TYR A 98 -34.59 21.36 -0.97
C TYR A 98 -34.74 21.28 0.56
N LYS A 99 -35.45 20.27 1.08
CA LYS A 99 -35.74 20.15 2.53
C LYS A 99 -34.51 20.16 3.43
N ASN A 100 -33.37 19.65 2.95
CA ASN A 100 -32.10 19.59 3.70
C ASN A 100 -31.25 20.85 3.53
N TYR A 101 -31.65 21.77 2.65
CA TYR A 101 -30.86 22.95 2.27
C TYR A 101 -31.53 24.26 2.67
N ILE A 102 -32.87 24.27 2.78
CA ILE A 102 -33.67 25.45 3.11
C ILE A 102 -34.51 25.11 4.35
N ASN A 103 -34.29 25.85 5.43
CA ASN A 103 -35.01 25.65 6.68
C ASN A 103 -36.42 26.24 6.56
N ASN A 104 -37.45 25.40 6.48
CA ASN A 104 -38.76 25.78 5.95
C ASN A 104 -39.74 26.39 6.97
N ASP A 105 -39.38 26.48 8.25
CA ASP A 105 -40.38 26.69 9.31
C ASP A 105 -40.99 28.11 9.34
N THR A 106 -40.40 29.10 8.65
CA THR A 106 -40.88 30.50 8.67
C THR A 106 -40.75 31.27 7.34
N ILE A 107 -40.43 30.61 6.23
CA ILE A 107 -40.03 31.30 4.99
C ILE A 107 -41.21 31.50 4.01
N THR A 108 -41.32 32.69 3.42
CA THR A 108 -42.31 33.01 2.39
C THR A 108 -42.00 32.32 1.06
N LYS A 109 -43.02 32.10 0.20
CA LYS A 109 -42.82 31.49 -1.13
C LYS A 109 -41.80 32.23 -1.99
N SER A 110 -41.74 33.56 -1.88
CA SER A 110 -40.79 34.36 -2.67
C SER A 110 -39.36 34.11 -2.23
N GLU A 111 -39.12 34.08 -0.91
CA GLU A 111 -37.80 33.84 -0.34
C GLU A 111 -37.27 32.44 -0.67
N VAL A 112 -38.13 31.42 -0.74
CA VAL A 112 -37.68 30.08 -1.17
C VAL A 112 -37.16 30.11 -2.61
N TYR A 113 -37.84 30.78 -3.55
CA TYR A 113 -37.34 30.90 -4.92
C TYR A 113 -35.99 31.63 -4.96
N THR A 114 -35.85 32.70 -4.18
CA THR A 114 -34.60 33.45 -4.06
C THR A 114 -33.48 32.58 -3.49
N GLN A 115 -33.74 31.78 -2.46
CA GLN A 115 -32.74 30.88 -1.89
C GLN A 115 -32.33 29.77 -2.86
N ILE A 116 -33.28 29.19 -3.60
CA ILE A 116 -32.97 28.20 -4.64
C ILE A 116 -32.10 28.84 -5.73
N TYR A 117 -32.40 30.07 -6.16
CA TYR A 117 -31.55 30.81 -7.10
C TYR A 117 -30.14 31.04 -6.55
N ILE A 118 -30.02 31.57 -5.33
CA ILE A 118 -28.71 31.85 -4.70
C ILE A 118 -27.89 30.56 -4.59
N LEU A 119 -28.51 29.45 -4.20
CA LEU A 119 -27.85 28.16 -4.08
C LEU A 119 -27.28 27.71 -5.43
N ASN A 120 -28.10 27.68 -6.48
CA ASN A 120 -27.66 27.23 -7.81
C ASN A 120 -26.61 28.18 -8.43
N ASN A 121 -26.74 29.49 -8.23
CA ASN A 121 -25.75 30.47 -8.68
C ASN A 121 -24.40 30.25 -7.99
N LYS A 122 -24.38 30.11 -6.65
CA LYS A 122 -23.16 29.80 -5.90
C LYS A 122 -22.56 28.46 -6.34
N THR A 123 -23.37 27.43 -6.56
CA THR A 123 -22.92 26.14 -7.08
C THR A 123 -22.28 26.28 -8.46
N HIS A 124 -22.86 27.07 -9.36
CA HIS A 124 -22.32 27.32 -10.69
C HIS A 124 -20.99 28.08 -10.64
N GLN A 125 -20.92 29.16 -9.86
CA GLN A 125 -19.68 29.92 -9.66
C GLN A 125 -18.58 29.06 -9.06
N PHE A 126 -18.93 28.22 -8.08
CA PHE A 126 -18.02 27.26 -7.50
C PHE A 126 -17.54 26.26 -8.55
N ASN A 127 -18.44 25.64 -9.33
CA ASN A 127 -18.06 24.68 -10.36
C ASN A 127 -17.11 25.27 -11.41
N ASN A 128 -17.26 26.54 -11.77
CA ASN A 128 -16.42 27.18 -12.78
C ASN A 128 -15.05 27.65 -12.24
N LYS A 129 -14.94 27.93 -10.94
CA LYS A 129 -13.70 28.42 -10.31
C LYS A 129 -12.95 27.36 -9.50
N CYS A 130 -13.63 26.28 -9.13
CA CYS A 130 -13.06 25.26 -8.25
C CYS A 130 -12.11 24.35 -9.03
N ASN A 131 -10.87 24.31 -8.59
CA ASN A 131 -9.98 23.22 -8.95
C ASN A 131 -10.40 21.97 -8.18
N MET A 132 -10.96 20.98 -8.89
CA MET A 132 -11.42 19.72 -8.28
C MET A 132 -10.33 19.01 -7.47
N ASN A 133 -9.06 19.10 -7.88
CA ASN A 133 -7.96 18.52 -7.10
C ASN A 133 -7.80 19.20 -5.75
N ASN A 134 -7.97 20.52 -5.68
CA ASN A 134 -7.90 21.27 -4.43
C ASN A 134 -9.08 20.94 -3.50
N LEU A 135 -10.29 20.75 -4.06
CA LEU A 135 -11.44 20.32 -3.29
C LEU A 135 -11.23 18.92 -2.69
N ILE A 136 -10.75 17.97 -3.51
CA ILE A 136 -10.45 16.62 -3.04
C ILE A 136 -9.39 16.65 -1.93
N GLN A 137 -8.33 17.46 -2.09
CA GLN A 137 -7.33 17.65 -1.05
C GLN A 137 -7.93 18.19 0.25
N PHE A 138 -8.76 19.23 0.17
CA PHE A 138 -9.45 19.79 1.32
C PHE A 138 -10.37 18.77 1.99
N GLN A 139 -11.20 18.06 1.22
CA GLN A 139 -12.09 17.00 1.72
C GLN A 139 -11.30 15.91 2.44
N ASN A 140 -10.14 15.51 1.90
CA ASN A 140 -9.27 14.53 2.53
C ASN A 140 -8.72 15.04 3.87
N ILE A 141 -8.32 16.31 3.96
CA ILE A 141 -7.87 16.93 5.22
C ILE A 141 -9.00 16.94 6.26
N VAL A 142 -10.21 17.35 5.86
CA VAL A 142 -11.38 17.37 6.76
C VAL A 142 -11.73 15.95 7.22
N LYS A 143 -11.81 15.00 6.29
CA LYS A 143 -12.05 13.58 6.58
C LYS A 143 -11.01 13.02 7.55
N TYR A 144 -9.73 13.33 7.32
CA TYR A 144 -8.65 12.90 8.21
C TYR A 144 -8.83 13.47 9.62
N LYS A 145 -9.10 14.78 9.76
CA LYS A 145 -9.35 15.42 11.07
C LYS A 145 -10.51 14.76 11.82
N LEU A 146 -11.61 14.50 11.14
CA LEU A 146 -12.80 13.84 11.72
C LEU A 146 -12.53 12.41 12.20
N LEU A 147 -11.64 11.69 11.51
CA LEU A 147 -11.26 10.33 11.91
C LEU A 147 -10.26 10.32 13.07
N CYS A 148 -9.43 11.35 13.20
CA CYS A 148 -8.42 11.44 14.26
C CYS A 148 -8.98 11.94 15.59
N THR A 149 -9.99 12.82 15.61
CA THR A 149 -10.61 13.31 16.86
C THR A 149 -11.26 12.22 17.70
N ARG A 150 -11.48 11.01 17.15
CA ARG A 150 -12.04 9.88 17.90
C ARG A 150 -11.00 9.03 18.63
N VAL A 151 -9.70 9.25 18.42
CA VAL A 151 -8.64 8.53 19.13
C VAL A 151 -8.28 9.35 20.37
N GLY A 152 -8.99 9.10 21.47
CA GLY A 152 -8.81 9.79 22.74
C GLY A 152 -7.39 9.63 23.30
N VAL A 153 -6.91 10.69 23.93
CA VAL A 153 -5.57 10.86 24.54
C VAL A 153 -5.29 9.82 25.65
N ASN A 154 -6.30 9.10 26.12
CA ASN A 154 -6.20 8.01 27.10
C ASN A 154 -6.61 6.67 26.46
N SER A 155 -5.89 6.21 25.44
CA SER A 155 -6.09 4.85 24.93
C SER A 155 -5.24 3.88 25.76
N ASN A 156 -5.87 2.96 26.47
CA ASN A 156 -5.15 1.80 27.00
C ASN A 156 -4.69 0.95 25.81
N PHE A 157 -3.39 1.01 25.52
CA PHE A 157 -2.78 0.16 24.50
C PHE A 157 -2.61 -1.25 25.06
N LEU A 158 -2.75 -2.25 24.21
CA LEU A 158 -2.48 -3.64 24.57
C LEU A 158 -0.99 -3.97 24.56
N ASN A 159 -0.18 -3.16 23.89
CA ASN A 159 1.26 -3.29 23.85
C ASN A 159 1.93 -2.11 24.57
N ASP A 160 2.90 -2.45 25.43
CA ASP A 160 3.70 -1.46 26.16
C ASP A 160 4.89 -0.96 25.33
N GLU A 161 5.42 -1.81 24.45
CA GLU A 161 6.53 -1.51 23.52
C GLU A 161 6.08 -1.62 22.05
N ASP A 162 6.73 -0.85 21.17
CA ASP A 162 6.55 -0.95 19.73
C ASP A 162 7.36 -2.12 19.17
N LEU A 163 6.71 -3.00 18.41
CA LEU A 163 7.33 -4.21 17.87
C LEU A 163 8.54 -3.91 16.97
N PHE A 164 8.54 -2.78 16.26
CA PHE A 164 9.55 -2.49 15.25
C PHE A 164 10.75 -1.71 15.80
N THR A 165 10.52 -0.84 16.78
CA THR A 165 11.53 0.05 17.34
C THR A 165 11.93 -0.32 18.76
N THR A 166 11.20 -1.22 19.41
CA THR A 166 11.38 -1.62 20.84
C THR A 166 11.25 -0.47 21.83
N ALA A 167 10.84 0.72 21.37
CA ALA A 167 10.59 1.86 22.23
C ALA A 167 9.27 1.68 22.97
N ASN A 168 9.20 2.12 24.22
CA ASN A 168 7.93 2.19 24.95
C ASN A 168 6.94 3.07 24.19
N ILE A 169 5.69 2.63 24.10
CA ILE A 169 4.62 3.36 23.41
C ILE A 169 4.38 4.73 24.04
N SER A 170 4.56 4.85 25.35
CA SER A 170 4.48 6.12 26.10
C SER A 170 5.50 7.17 25.62
N ASP A 171 6.64 6.71 25.11
CA ASP A 171 7.77 7.57 24.76
C ASP A 171 7.71 8.01 23.28
N ILE A 172 6.84 7.36 22.48
CA ILE A 172 6.63 7.72 21.09
C ILE A 172 5.88 9.06 21.00
N HIS A 173 6.52 10.04 20.38
CA HIS A 173 5.93 11.37 20.20
C HIS A 173 4.53 11.30 19.54
N PRO A 174 3.50 12.04 20.00
CA PRO A 174 2.10 11.90 19.52
C PRO A 174 1.90 12.08 18.00
N ARG A 175 2.76 12.88 17.36
CA ARG A 175 2.78 13.03 15.90
C ARG A 175 3.21 11.75 15.18
N ARG A 176 4.08 10.93 15.79
CA ARG A 176 4.59 9.66 15.27
C ARG A 176 3.78 8.46 15.75
N LEU A 177 3.07 8.56 16.86
CA LEU A 177 2.24 7.46 17.37
C LEU A 177 1.06 7.18 16.43
N PHE A 178 0.98 5.99 15.85
CA PHE A 178 -0.18 5.53 15.08
C PHE A 178 -0.88 4.40 15.83
N THR A 179 -2.21 4.37 15.78
CA THR A 179 -3.00 3.37 16.51
C THR A 179 -3.76 2.47 15.56
N ILE A 180 -3.74 1.17 15.77
CA ILE A 180 -4.60 0.21 15.07
C ILE A 180 -5.56 -0.37 16.10
N LYS A 181 -6.86 -0.37 15.79
CA LYS A 181 -7.88 -0.99 16.64
C LYS A 181 -8.47 -2.17 15.89
N ASP A 182 -8.41 -3.35 16.51
CA ASP A 182 -9.00 -4.58 16.02
C ASP A 182 -9.96 -5.20 17.04
N ALA A 183 -10.36 -6.46 16.84
CA ALA A 183 -11.27 -7.17 17.72
C ALA A 183 -10.71 -7.36 19.15
N LYS A 184 -9.39 -7.44 19.31
CA LYS A 184 -8.74 -7.65 20.62
C LYS A 184 -8.55 -6.35 21.38
N GLY A 185 -8.23 -5.25 20.69
CA GLY A 185 -8.07 -3.96 21.33
C GLY A 185 -7.34 -2.94 20.48
N THR A 186 -6.66 -2.00 21.13
CA THR A 186 -5.92 -0.93 20.45
C THR A 186 -4.42 -1.15 20.64
N TYR A 187 -3.68 -1.12 19.54
CA TYR A 187 -2.22 -1.24 19.52
C TYR A 187 -1.60 0.07 19.08
N GLY A 188 -0.51 0.47 19.73
CA GLY A 188 0.30 1.64 19.39
C GLY A 188 1.52 1.24 18.58
N PHE A 189 1.89 2.06 17.59
CA PHE A 189 3.07 1.85 16.74
C PHE A 189 3.77 3.17 16.41
N ASP A 190 5.08 3.11 16.17
CA ASP A 190 5.74 4.20 15.45
C ASP A 190 5.30 4.18 13.97
N ILE A 191 4.72 5.29 13.52
CA ILE A 191 4.13 5.40 12.18
C ILE A 191 5.13 5.15 11.06
N VAL A 192 6.40 5.53 11.24
CA VAL A 192 7.42 5.40 10.20
C VAL A 192 7.81 3.93 10.04
N ALA A 193 7.96 3.22 11.16
CA ALA A 193 8.28 1.80 11.14
C ALA A 193 7.10 0.96 10.62
N LEU A 194 5.87 1.27 11.07
CA LEU A 194 4.67 0.61 10.57
C LEU A 194 4.45 0.86 9.07
N GLU A 195 4.67 2.08 8.58
CA GLU A 195 4.58 2.34 7.14
C GLU A 195 5.62 1.59 6.33
N TYR A 196 6.86 1.49 6.83
CA TYR A 196 7.89 0.69 6.19
C TYR A 196 7.46 -0.77 6.06
N PHE A 197 6.93 -1.36 7.13
CA PHE A 197 6.39 -2.71 7.14
C PHE A 197 5.25 -2.88 6.12
N VAL A 198 4.24 -2.02 6.17
CA VAL A 198 3.09 -2.06 5.23
C VAL A 198 3.56 -1.94 3.78
N ARG A 199 4.52 -1.06 3.51
CA ARG A 199 5.08 -0.85 2.17
C ARG A 199 5.85 -2.08 1.67
N LYS A 200 6.59 -2.77 2.54
CA LYS A 200 7.29 -4.02 2.19
C LYS A 200 6.31 -5.15 1.91
N CYS A 201 5.28 -5.35 2.73
CA CYS A 201 4.23 -6.34 2.45
C CYS A 201 3.63 -6.15 1.05
N LEU A 202 3.28 -4.91 0.69
CA LEU A 202 2.73 -4.61 -0.63
C LEU A 202 3.72 -4.88 -1.78
N ALA A 203 5.01 -4.60 -1.58
CA ALA A 203 6.05 -4.88 -2.57
C ALA A 203 6.23 -6.39 -2.80
N ASP A 204 6.06 -7.19 -1.75
CA ASP A 204 6.18 -8.65 -1.77
C ASP A 204 4.87 -9.35 -2.18
N ASN A 205 3.85 -8.61 -2.65
CA ASN A 205 2.50 -9.10 -2.96
C ASN A 205 1.79 -9.79 -1.77
N VAL A 206 2.11 -9.39 -0.55
CA VAL A 206 1.48 -9.86 0.68
C VAL A 206 0.49 -8.80 1.21
N ALA A 207 -0.72 -9.22 1.58
CA ALA A 207 -1.70 -8.33 2.20
C ALA A 207 -1.16 -7.80 3.55
N PRO A 208 -1.07 -6.47 3.76
CA PRO A 208 -0.62 -5.93 5.04
C PRO A 208 -1.52 -6.37 6.19
N TYR A 209 -0.93 -6.68 7.34
CA TYR A 209 -1.64 -7.19 8.51
C TYR A 209 -1.18 -6.51 9.80
N ASN A 210 -1.97 -6.60 10.86
CA ASN A 210 -1.55 -6.19 12.20
C ASN A 210 -0.49 -7.18 12.71
N PRO A 211 0.76 -6.77 12.98
CA PRO A 211 1.82 -7.68 13.39
C PRO A 211 1.52 -8.50 14.65
N TYR A 212 0.69 -7.98 15.56
CA TYR A 212 0.33 -8.65 16.80
C TYR A 212 -0.78 -9.71 16.63
N THR A 213 -1.72 -9.49 15.70
CA THR A 213 -2.92 -10.35 15.56
C THR A 213 -2.99 -11.09 14.24
N ARG A 214 -2.14 -10.72 13.27
CA ARG A 214 -2.15 -11.19 11.87
C ARG A 214 -3.46 -10.90 11.12
N GLU A 215 -4.33 -10.05 11.69
CA GLU A 215 -5.53 -9.60 11.00
C GLU A 215 -5.18 -8.64 9.85
N ILE A 216 -5.78 -8.84 8.69
CA ILE A 216 -5.52 -8.02 7.50
C ILE A 216 -5.96 -6.57 7.78
N LEU A 217 -5.11 -5.62 7.43
CA LEU A 217 -5.41 -4.19 7.55
C LEU A 217 -6.35 -3.77 6.42
N ASP A 218 -7.44 -3.09 6.77
CA ASP A 218 -8.35 -2.55 5.77
C ASP A 218 -7.76 -1.32 5.03
N ASP A 219 -8.30 -1.04 3.84
CA ASP A 219 -7.89 0.12 3.04
C ASP A 219 -8.04 1.44 3.79
N LYS A 220 -8.95 1.52 4.77
CA LYS A 220 -9.19 2.72 5.57
C LYS A 220 -8.04 2.97 6.55
N ILE A 221 -7.50 1.94 7.17
CA ILE A 221 -6.32 2.00 8.05
C ILE A 221 -5.11 2.42 7.23
N ILE A 222 -4.88 1.78 6.07
CA ILE A 222 -3.77 2.12 5.18
C ILE A 222 -3.90 3.56 4.66
N TRP A 223 -5.10 3.99 4.29
CA TRP A 223 -5.36 5.38 3.89
C TRP A 223 -5.07 6.35 5.04
N ARG A 224 -5.51 6.05 6.27
CA ARG A 224 -5.28 6.89 7.45
C ARG A 224 -3.80 7.00 7.80
N LEU A 225 -3.05 5.91 7.67
CA LEU A 225 -1.59 5.85 7.84
C LEU A 225 -0.90 6.85 6.90
N ASN A 226 -1.19 6.75 5.60
CA ASN A 226 -0.63 7.63 4.58
C ASN A 226 -1.05 9.11 4.76
N MET A 227 -2.31 9.36 5.15
CA MET A 227 -2.78 10.72 5.43
C MET A 227 -2.09 11.33 6.64
N LYS A 228 -1.83 10.55 7.70
CA LYS A 228 -1.12 11.05 8.89
C LYS A 228 0.30 11.48 8.57
N LEU A 229 1.04 10.66 7.80
CA LEU A 229 2.39 11.01 7.32
C LEU A 229 2.37 12.31 6.50
N LYS A 230 1.44 12.41 5.55
CA LYS A 230 1.31 13.61 4.69
C LYS A 230 0.96 14.86 5.50
N TYR A 231 0.00 14.75 6.43
CA TYR A 231 -0.48 15.89 7.22
C TYR A 231 0.58 16.44 8.17
N HIS A 232 1.40 15.56 8.77
CA HIS A 232 2.48 15.96 9.68
C HIS A 232 3.84 16.14 9.01
N ASN A 233 3.92 16.01 7.67
CA ASN A 233 5.15 16.07 6.90
C ASN A 233 6.25 15.14 7.44
N ILE A 234 5.88 13.91 7.79
CA ILE A 234 6.80 12.91 8.34
C ILE A 234 7.46 12.18 7.17
N ALA A 235 8.80 12.22 7.14
CA ALA A 235 9.57 11.51 6.13
C ALA A 235 9.43 9.98 6.30
N LYS A 236 9.24 9.28 5.18
CA LYS A 236 9.22 7.81 5.15
C LYS A 236 10.62 7.26 5.37
N LYS A 237 10.72 6.05 5.93
CA LYS A 237 11.98 5.32 6.03
C LYS A 237 12.44 4.94 4.62
N LYS A 238 13.68 5.31 4.28
CA LYS A 238 14.34 4.90 3.04
C LYS A 238 14.61 3.40 3.05
N ASP A 239 14.62 2.78 1.87
CA ASP A 239 14.95 1.36 1.71
C ASP A 239 16.45 1.07 1.82
N GLU A 240 17.28 2.11 1.79
CA GLU A 240 18.73 2.00 1.98
C GLU A 240 19.02 1.53 3.41
N CYS A 241 19.38 0.25 3.56
CA CYS A 241 20.06 -0.22 4.75
C CYS A 241 21.47 0.37 4.70
N ILE A 242 21.67 1.52 5.34
CA ILE A 242 23.01 2.07 5.51
C ILE A 242 23.63 1.29 6.66
N TRP A 243 24.50 0.34 6.35
CA TRP A 243 25.28 -0.34 7.37
C TRP A 243 26.18 0.67 8.07
N THR A 244 25.97 0.83 9.37
CA THR A 244 26.79 1.68 10.24
C THR A 244 27.95 0.91 10.86
N THR A 245 27.86 -0.42 10.89
CA THR A 245 28.91 -1.32 11.39
C THR A 245 29.02 -2.54 10.49
N GLU A 246 30.20 -3.18 10.45
CA GLU A 246 30.42 -4.44 9.73
C GLU A 246 29.51 -5.56 10.21
N MET A 247 29.19 -5.58 11.52
CA MET A 247 28.29 -6.57 12.09
C MET A 247 26.86 -6.46 11.53
N ASN A 248 26.39 -5.24 11.23
CA ASN A 248 25.10 -5.06 10.56
C ASN A 248 25.13 -5.70 9.17
N ALA A 249 26.23 -5.55 8.43
CA ALA A 249 26.41 -6.14 7.11
C ALA A 249 26.44 -7.68 7.16
N TYR A 250 27.17 -8.25 8.12
CA TYR A 250 27.19 -9.69 8.34
C TYR A 250 25.82 -10.25 8.77
N THR A 251 25.05 -9.47 9.54
CA THR A 251 23.70 -9.86 9.96
C THR A 251 22.77 -9.94 8.77
N ASP A 252 22.73 -8.92 7.93
CA ASP A 252 21.91 -8.92 6.72
C ASP A 252 22.32 -10.02 5.74
N LEU A 253 23.63 -10.23 5.54
CA LEU A 253 24.12 -11.35 4.75
C LEU A 253 23.68 -12.70 5.32
N SER A 254 23.74 -12.88 6.64
CA SER A 254 23.34 -14.14 7.28
C SER A 254 21.84 -14.42 7.10
N ILE A 255 20.99 -13.39 7.17
CA ILE A 255 19.56 -13.52 6.90
C ILE A 255 19.32 -14.01 5.47
N GLU A 256 20.03 -13.48 4.47
CA GLU A 256 19.86 -13.92 3.08
C GLU A 256 20.40 -15.33 2.83
N VAL A 257 21.50 -15.72 3.50
CA VAL A 257 22.03 -17.09 3.48
C VAL A 257 20.99 -18.08 4.05
N GLU A 258 20.39 -17.73 5.20
CA GLU A 258 19.36 -18.55 5.85
C GLU A 258 18.08 -18.69 5.03
N LYS A 259 17.63 -17.59 4.40
CA LYS A 259 16.48 -17.61 3.48
C LYS A 259 16.67 -18.62 2.33
N ARG A 260 17.92 -18.94 1.96
CA ARG A 260 18.25 -19.94 0.94
C ARG A 260 18.54 -21.34 1.50
N GLY A 261 18.27 -21.56 2.77
CA GLY A 261 18.31 -22.88 3.41
C GLY A 261 19.67 -23.28 4.01
N PHE A 262 20.61 -22.35 4.14
CA PHE A 262 21.89 -22.60 4.79
C PHE A 262 21.89 -22.00 6.20
N TYR A 263 22.13 -22.83 7.21
CA TYR A 263 22.31 -22.33 8.58
C TYR A 263 23.53 -21.40 8.64
N ASN A 264 23.38 -20.26 9.32
CA ASN A 264 24.45 -19.28 9.40
C ASN A 264 24.46 -18.55 10.75
N ASN A 265 25.61 -17.96 11.08
CA ASN A 265 25.76 -17.05 12.21
C ASN A 265 26.65 -15.87 11.80
N PRO A 266 26.20 -14.62 11.99
CA PRO A 266 26.98 -13.43 11.61
C PRO A 266 28.38 -13.37 12.26
N GLU A 267 28.56 -13.94 13.46
CA GLU A 267 29.85 -13.97 14.15
C GLU A 267 30.90 -14.84 13.42
N TRP A 268 30.48 -15.76 12.54
CA TRP A 268 31.41 -16.57 11.75
C TRP A 268 32.16 -15.72 10.73
N PHE A 269 31.47 -14.80 10.06
CA PHE A 269 32.11 -13.85 9.15
C PHE A 269 33.07 -12.92 9.88
N LYS A 270 32.69 -12.46 11.08
CA LYS A 270 33.52 -11.56 11.90
C LYS A 270 34.86 -12.17 12.33
N LYS A 271 34.96 -13.51 12.40
CA LYS A 271 36.21 -14.22 12.69
C LYS A 271 37.13 -14.38 11.47
N MET A 272 36.61 -14.18 10.26
CA MET A 272 37.38 -14.32 9.03
C MET A 272 38.23 -13.08 8.78
N SER A 273 39.47 -13.28 8.37
CA SER A 273 40.36 -12.19 7.97
C SER A 273 40.05 -11.72 6.54
N ARG A 274 40.55 -10.54 6.17
CA ARG A 274 40.50 -10.07 4.77
C ARG A 274 41.12 -11.06 3.78
N ALA A 275 42.18 -11.75 4.19
CA ALA A 275 42.82 -12.78 3.36
C ALA A 275 41.88 -13.98 3.12
N ASP A 276 41.10 -14.38 4.14
CA ASP A 276 40.13 -15.48 4.05
C ASP A 276 38.98 -15.12 3.10
N PHE A 277 38.49 -13.87 3.14
CA PHE A 277 37.49 -13.38 2.19
C PHE A 277 38.00 -13.36 0.75
N LEU A 278 39.23 -12.88 0.51
CA LEU A 278 39.85 -12.91 -0.82
C LEU A 278 40.02 -14.35 -1.32
N LYS A 279 40.43 -15.27 -0.43
CA LYS A 279 40.53 -16.70 -0.75
C LYS A 279 39.16 -17.29 -1.09
N CYS A 280 38.11 -16.92 -0.35
CA CYS A 280 36.73 -17.34 -0.61
C CYS A 280 36.27 -16.87 -2.00
N ILE A 281 36.50 -15.61 -2.37
CA ILE A 281 36.17 -15.09 -3.70
C ILE A 281 36.91 -15.87 -4.79
N LYS A 282 38.20 -16.15 -4.60
CA LYS A 282 39.01 -16.91 -5.56
C LYS A 282 38.48 -18.34 -5.74
N LEU A 283 38.15 -19.03 -4.64
CA LEU A 283 37.57 -20.36 -4.68
C LEU A 283 36.17 -20.36 -5.31
N PHE A 284 35.35 -19.36 -5.01
CA PHE A 284 34.03 -19.23 -5.62
C PHE A 284 34.11 -19.11 -7.15
N ARG A 285 35.06 -18.30 -7.65
CA ARG A 285 35.30 -18.14 -9.09
C ARG A 285 35.81 -19.43 -9.73
N ASP A 286 36.64 -20.20 -9.03
CA ASP A 286 37.10 -21.51 -9.50
C ASP A 286 35.96 -22.52 -9.58
N PHE A 287 35.19 -22.66 -8.50
CA PHE A 287 34.06 -23.60 -8.42
C PHE A 287 32.92 -23.28 -9.39
N SER A 288 32.79 -22.01 -9.76
CA SER A 288 31.70 -21.51 -10.61
C SER A 288 32.14 -21.21 -12.03
N SER A 289 33.37 -21.58 -12.41
CA SER A 289 33.97 -21.29 -13.72
C SER A 289 33.11 -21.72 -14.91
N ASN A 290 32.35 -22.80 -14.74
CA ASN A 290 31.52 -23.41 -15.77
C ASN A 290 30.13 -22.74 -15.91
N VAL A 291 29.82 -21.78 -15.03
CA VAL A 291 28.57 -21.02 -15.03
C VAL A 291 28.89 -19.57 -15.40
N GLU A 292 28.46 -19.13 -16.58
CA GLU A 292 28.85 -17.82 -17.12
C GLU A 292 28.36 -16.65 -16.25
N GLU A 293 27.18 -16.80 -15.66
CA GLU A 293 26.54 -15.83 -14.76
C GLU A 293 27.39 -15.54 -13.52
N SER A 294 28.24 -16.47 -13.09
CA SER A 294 29.12 -16.29 -11.92
C SER A 294 30.05 -15.08 -12.05
N LYS A 295 30.42 -14.71 -13.28
CA LYS A 295 31.32 -13.59 -13.59
C LYS A 295 30.76 -12.23 -13.18
N LYS A 296 29.45 -12.13 -12.91
CA LYS A 296 28.75 -10.89 -12.51
C LYS A 296 28.92 -10.52 -11.04
N TYR A 297 29.46 -11.43 -10.23
CA TYR A 297 29.59 -11.27 -8.77
C TYR A 297 31.05 -11.02 -8.35
N PHE A 298 31.22 -10.26 -7.28
CA PHE A 298 32.50 -9.86 -6.70
C PHE A 298 33.37 -9.07 -7.67
N ILE A 299 32.77 -8.17 -8.47
CA ILE A 299 33.51 -7.31 -9.42
C ILE A 299 33.94 -5.99 -8.74
N ASN A 300 33.02 -5.38 -8.01
CA ASN A 300 33.15 -4.00 -7.51
C ASN A 300 33.53 -4.00 -6.02
N ILE A 301 34.68 -4.58 -5.68
CA ILE A 301 35.17 -4.59 -4.29
C ILE A 301 36.29 -3.56 -4.16
N SER A 302 36.01 -2.48 -3.43
CA SER A 302 37.00 -1.46 -3.10
C SER A 302 37.82 -1.86 -1.86
N GLU A 303 39.04 -1.32 -1.74
CA GLU A 303 39.84 -1.57 -0.54
C GLU A 303 39.31 -0.86 0.70
N GLU A 304 38.76 0.34 0.53
CA GLU A 304 38.29 1.20 1.63
C GLU A 304 36.98 0.68 2.25
N ARG A 305 36.12 0.05 1.44
CA ARG A 305 34.82 -0.50 1.87
C ARG A 305 34.76 -2.02 1.74
N PHE A 306 35.91 -2.70 1.76
CA PHE A 306 36.04 -4.11 1.44
C PHE A 306 34.96 -5.01 2.08
N THR A 307 34.77 -4.92 3.40
CA THR A 307 33.79 -5.74 4.14
C THR A 307 32.36 -5.49 3.65
N TYR A 308 32.00 -4.23 3.44
CA TYR A 308 30.68 -3.85 2.99
C TYR A 308 30.46 -4.28 1.54
N ASP A 309 31.40 -4.01 0.65
CA ASP A 309 31.29 -4.38 -0.77
C ASP A 309 31.23 -5.91 -0.93
N PHE A 310 31.97 -6.66 -0.11
CA PHE A 310 31.88 -8.12 -0.05
C PHE A 310 30.48 -8.59 0.37
N CYS A 311 29.90 -7.98 1.41
CA CYS A 311 28.56 -8.34 1.86
C CYS A 311 27.49 -7.94 0.84
N GLU A 312 27.59 -6.77 0.20
CA GLU A 312 26.68 -6.32 -0.86
C GLU A 312 26.69 -7.30 -2.04
N GLU A 313 27.87 -7.68 -2.53
CA GLU A 313 27.99 -8.62 -3.65
C GLU A 313 27.54 -10.04 -3.28
N SER A 314 27.74 -10.44 -2.01
CA SER A 314 27.24 -11.73 -1.51
C SER A 314 25.72 -11.74 -1.38
N ILE A 315 25.11 -10.67 -0.84
CA ILE A 315 23.65 -10.52 -0.77
C ILE A 315 23.05 -10.48 -2.17
N LYS A 316 23.68 -9.78 -3.11
CA LYS A 316 23.28 -9.75 -4.51
C LYS A 316 23.28 -11.15 -5.11
N LEU A 317 24.32 -11.96 -4.85
CA LEU A 317 24.37 -13.36 -5.26
C LEU A 317 23.16 -14.14 -4.74
N PHE A 318 22.87 -14.08 -3.43
CA PHE A 318 21.73 -14.80 -2.85
C PHE A 318 20.37 -14.28 -3.30
N ASN A 319 20.23 -13.00 -3.63
CA ASN A 319 18.97 -12.44 -4.12
C ASN A 319 18.70 -12.78 -5.59
N GLU A 320 19.73 -12.75 -6.44
CA GLU A 320 19.60 -12.94 -7.88
C GLU A 320 19.62 -14.42 -8.32
N CYS A 321 20.15 -15.34 -7.51
CA CYS A 321 20.15 -16.76 -7.84
C CYS A 321 18.73 -17.32 -7.79
N ASN A 322 18.10 -17.58 -8.93
CA ASN A 322 16.87 -18.38 -9.01
C ASN A 322 17.20 -19.89 -8.84
N ASP A 323 16.19 -20.76 -8.94
CA ASP A 323 16.38 -22.21 -8.78
C ASP A 323 17.45 -22.78 -9.74
N ASP A 324 17.52 -22.26 -10.97
CA ASP A 324 18.51 -22.68 -11.97
C ASP A 324 19.95 -22.27 -11.62
N LEU A 325 20.13 -21.20 -10.85
CA LEU A 325 21.42 -20.67 -10.42
C LEU A 325 21.77 -21.00 -8.96
N TYR A 326 20.97 -21.82 -8.28
CA TYR A 326 21.19 -22.21 -6.89
C TYR A 326 22.56 -22.88 -6.65
N ILE A 327 23.13 -23.49 -7.70
CA ILE A 327 24.50 -24.04 -7.66
C ILE A 327 25.56 -22.98 -7.32
N LEU A 328 25.35 -21.71 -7.66
CA LEU A 328 26.27 -20.63 -7.29
C LEU A 328 26.23 -20.36 -5.79
N CYS A 329 25.05 -20.39 -5.16
CA CYS A 329 24.93 -20.33 -3.70
C CYS A 329 25.67 -21.51 -3.04
N CYS A 330 25.49 -22.72 -3.59
CA CYS A 330 26.17 -23.93 -3.12
C CYS A 330 27.70 -23.81 -3.21
N ASN A 331 28.22 -23.35 -4.35
CA ASN A 331 29.65 -23.12 -4.55
C ASN A 331 30.20 -22.04 -3.62
N TYR A 332 29.45 -20.97 -3.37
CA TYR A 332 29.83 -19.93 -2.42
C TYR A 332 29.92 -20.47 -0.98
N MET A 333 28.95 -21.28 -0.55
CA MET A 333 29.00 -21.92 0.77
C MET A 333 30.18 -22.89 0.91
N LYS A 334 30.52 -23.64 -0.15
CA LYS A 334 31.72 -24.48 -0.20
C LYS A 334 33.01 -23.66 -0.07
N SER A 335 33.07 -22.51 -0.73
CA SER A 335 34.20 -21.59 -0.62
C SER A 335 34.37 -21.03 0.78
N LEU A 336 33.26 -20.66 1.45
CA LEU A 336 33.28 -20.22 2.84
C LEU A 336 33.76 -21.33 3.79
N ALA A 337 33.27 -22.55 3.61
CA ALA A 337 33.69 -23.72 4.40
C ALA A 337 35.20 -23.99 4.27
N LEU A 338 35.79 -23.77 3.10
CA LEU A 338 37.25 -23.93 2.89
C LEU A 338 38.11 -22.81 3.52
N CYS A 339 37.48 -21.71 3.91
CA CYS A 339 38.14 -20.57 4.52
C CYS A 339 37.83 -20.43 6.02
N SER A 340 36.88 -21.19 6.57
CA SER A 340 36.47 -21.08 7.97
C SER A 340 35.93 -22.40 8.52
N ASN A 341 36.50 -22.81 9.66
CA ASN A 341 36.07 -24.01 10.38
C ASN A 341 34.63 -23.90 10.86
N ASP A 342 34.15 -22.70 11.20
CA ASP A 342 32.78 -22.50 11.65
C ASP A 342 31.79 -22.83 10.51
N PHE A 343 32.08 -22.36 9.29
CA PHE A 343 31.28 -22.69 8.10
C PHE A 343 31.42 -24.17 7.71
N TYR A 344 32.63 -24.73 7.79
CA TYR A 344 32.87 -26.15 7.49
C TYR A 344 32.07 -27.09 8.37
N ASN A 345 32.09 -26.85 9.69
CA ASN A 345 31.39 -27.71 10.65
C ASN A 345 29.87 -27.64 10.55
N ASN A 346 29.32 -26.65 9.84
CA ASN A 346 27.89 -26.42 9.69
C ASN A 346 27.41 -26.55 8.24
N ILE A 347 28.25 -27.07 7.33
CA ILE A 347 27.83 -27.31 5.96
C ILE A 347 26.87 -28.50 5.90
N PRO A 348 25.76 -28.44 5.14
CA PRO A 348 24.87 -29.59 5.01
C PRO A 348 25.57 -30.80 4.36
N ASP A 349 25.29 -32.01 4.86
CA ASP A 349 25.88 -33.25 4.33
C ASP A 349 25.61 -33.47 2.84
N TRP A 350 24.42 -33.09 2.37
CA TRP A 350 24.09 -33.18 0.94
C TRP A 350 24.96 -32.28 0.07
N LEU A 351 25.47 -31.16 0.62
CA LEU A 351 26.32 -30.23 -0.10
C LEU A 351 27.79 -30.70 -0.08
N SER A 352 28.25 -31.29 1.02
CA SER A 352 29.62 -31.77 1.16
C SER A 352 29.95 -32.95 0.24
N THR A 353 28.94 -33.74 -0.11
CA THR A 353 29.05 -34.91 -1.01
C THR A 353 28.90 -34.57 -2.48
N TYR A 354 28.37 -33.39 -2.83
CA TYR A 354 28.17 -32.98 -4.22
C TYR A 354 29.50 -32.67 -4.91
N GLU A 355 29.71 -33.20 -6.12
CA GLU A 355 30.92 -32.92 -6.90
C GLU A 355 30.93 -31.46 -7.38
N THR A 356 32.02 -30.75 -7.15
CA THR A 356 32.20 -29.37 -7.63
C THR A 356 33.36 -29.35 -8.61
N PRO A 357 33.14 -28.93 -9.87
CA PRO A 357 34.22 -28.78 -10.83
C PRO A 357 35.20 -27.70 -10.33
N SER A 358 36.50 -28.00 -10.39
CA SER A 358 37.58 -27.08 -10.00
C SER A 358 38.67 -27.14 -11.07
N TYR A 359 39.17 -25.98 -11.51
CA TYR A 359 40.34 -25.91 -12.38
C TYR A 359 41.64 -26.01 -11.59
N ILE A 360 41.62 -25.66 -10.31
CA ILE A 360 42.80 -25.68 -9.42
C ILE A 360 43.05 -27.10 -8.86
N SER A 361 42.06 -28.00 -8.89
CA SER A 361 42.21 -29.37 -8.43
C SER A 361 41.60 -30.38 -9.41
N ASN A 362 42.42 -31.32 -9.92
CA ASN A 362 41.96 -32.51 -10.66
C ASN A 362 41.20 -33.51 -9.74
N ILE A 363 40.54 -33.03 -8.68
CA ILE A 363 39.92 -33.83 -7.63
C ILE A 363 38.42 -33.59 -7.67
N ASN A 364 37.68 -34.60 -8.12
CA ASN A 364 36.22 -34.51 -8.34
C ASN A 364 35.41 -34.43 -7.03
N ASN A 365 36.01 -34.68 -5.86
CA ASN A 365 35.32 -34.76 -4.57
C ASN A 365 35.76 -33.66 -3.58
N PHE A 366 34.81 -32.83 -3.15
CA PHE A 366 35.00 -31.76 -2.16
C PHE A 366 35.59 -32.27 -0.83
N ALA A 367 35.13 -33.43 -0.34
CA ALA A 367 35.69 -34.08 0.86
C ALA A 367 37.18 -34.49 0.70
N SER A 368 37.60 -34.86 -0.52
CA SER A 368 38.99 -35.23 -0.81
C SER A 368 39.89 -33.99 -0.88
N PHE A 369 39.39 -32.87 -1.44
CA PHE A 369 40.08 -31.58 -1.44
C PHE A 369 40.34 -31.04 -0.02
N ILE A 370 39.36 -31.21 0.87
CA ILE A 370 39.51 -30.86 2.29
C ILE A 370 40.60 -31.70 2.96
N SER A 371 40.66 -33.00 2.71
CA SER A 371 41.67 -33.89 3.30
C SER A 371 43.11 -33.53 2.88
N THR A 372 43.31 -33.05 1.65
CA THR A 372 44.63 -32.60 1.17
C THR A 372 45.02 -31.22 1.69
N LEU A 373 44.06 -30.30 1.89
CA LEU A 373 44.32 -28.98 2.49
C LEU A 373 44.57 -29.06 4.01
N ILE A 374 43.81 -29.89 4.73
CA ILE A 374 43.98 -30.08 6.18
C ILE A 374 45.33 -30.75 6.49
N ASN A 375 45.78 -31.72 5.68
CA ASN A 375 47.09 -32.35 5.86
C ASN A 375 48.28 -31.42 5.55
N ASN A 376 48.12 -30.47 4.62
CA ASN A 376 49.20 -29.55 4.24
C ASN A 376 49.35 -28.35 5.19
N ASN A 377 48.34 -28.00 5.99
CA ASN A 377 48.45 -26.92 6.98
C ASN A 377 49.42 -27.21 8.15
N ASN A 378 49.98 -28.43 8.24
CA ASN A 378 51.04 -28.76 9.19
C ASN A 378 52.47 -28.50 8.69
N HIS A 379 52.65 -28.04 7.43
CA HIS A 379 53.96 -27.59 6.95
C HIS A 379 53.85 -26.19 6.33
N SER A 380 54.38 -25.21 7.04
CA SER A 380 54.69 -23.89 6.51
C SER A 380 55.65 -24.00 5.33
N ASN A 381 55.13 -23.87 4.11
CA ASN A 381 55.73 -23.20 2.94
C ASN A 381 54.90 -23.53 1.70
N LEU A 382 54.14 -22.54 1.20
CA LEU A 382 53.47 -22.59 -0.09
C LEU A 382 53.90 -21.37 -0.91
N MET A 383 55.21 -21.30 -1.18
CA MET A 383 55.70 -20.76 -2.45
C MET A 383 56.25 -21.95 -3.25
N ASP A 384 55.84 -21.98 -4.51
CA ASP A 384 56.24 -22.92 -5.56
C ASP A 384 55.74 -24.36 -5.38
N ILE A 385 54.86 -24.80 -6.29
CA ILE A 385 55.02 -26.06 -7.03
C ILE A 385 54.15 -25.96 -8.29
N ASP A 386 54.88 -25.81 -9.39
CA ASP A 386 54.46 -26.07 -10.77
C ASP A 386 54.05 -27.54 -10.97
N MET A 387 53.23 -27.74 -12.00
CA MET A 387 52.65 -29.00 -12.44
C MET A 387 53.65 -30.15 -12.61
N ASN A 388 53.31 -31.36 -12.14
CA ASN A 388 53.45 -32.58 -12.95
C ASN A 388 52.66 -33.77 -12.37
N MET A 389 51.89 -34.45 -13.22
CA MET A 389 51.14 -35.66 -12.89
C MET A 389 52.05 -36.89 -12.83
N ASN A 390 51.73 -37.87 -11.95
CA ASN A 390 51.67 -39.29 -12.33
C ASN A 390 51.07 -40.19 -11.22
N ILE A 391 49.89 -40.75 -11.53
CA ILE A 391 49.48 -42.18 -11.53
C ILE A 391 50.02 -43.13 -10.44
N SER A 392 49.05 -43.91 -9.91
CA SER A 392 49.09 -45.20 -9.17
C SER A 392 49.21 -45.11 -7.65
N GLY A 393 48.46 -45.85 -6.82
CA GLY A 393 47.42 -46.85 -7.01
C GLY A 393 47.04 -47.47 -5.65
N ASP A 394 45.77 -47.89 -5.54
CA ASP A 394 45.30 -49.08 -4.83
C ASP A 394 45.14 -49.16 -3.28
N MET A 395 44.06 -49.88 -2.94
CA MET A 395 43.65 -50.60 -1.71
C MET A 395 43.48 -49.90 -0.34
N GLY A 396 42.30 -50.08 0.26
CA GLY A 396 42.14 -50.06 1.73
C GLY A 396 40.71 -50.00 2.29
N MET A 397 40.26 -51.13 2.82
CA MET A 397 39.00 -51.44 3.54
C MET A 397 38.60 -50.46 4.68
N ASN A 398 37.32 -50.06 4.81
CA ASN A 398 36.20 -50.67 5.57
C ASN A 398 36.28 -50.55 7.11
N MET A 399 35.31 -49.87 7.76
CA MET A 399 34.40 -50.43 8.79
C MET A 399 33.58 -49.37 9.55
N ASN A 400 32.32 -49.74 9.78
CA ASN A 400 31.23 -49.12 10.54
C ASN A 400 31.50 -48.87 12.03
N SER A 401 30.73 -47.97 12.65
CA SER A 401 29.69 -48.33 13.64
C SER A 401 28.98 -47.10 14.26
N ASP A 402 27.73 -46.92 13.86
CA ASP A 402 26.49 -46.85 14.68
C ASP A 402 26.49 -46.44 16.17
N ILE A 403 25.38 -45.75 16.54
CA ILE A 403 24.41 -46.02 17.65
C ILE A 403 24.10 -44.87 18.68
N ILE A 404 22.85 -44.35 18.58
CA ILE A 404 21.77 -44.21 19.63
C ILE A 404 21.58 -42.93 20.50
N SER A 405 20.52 -42.18 20.11
CA SER A 405 19.22 -41.89 20.80
C SER A 405 18.97 -40.84 21.91
N ASN A 406 17.85 -40.12 21.71
CA ASN A 406 16.60 -40.02 22.52
C ASN A 406 16.22 -38.74 23.31
N MET A 407 15.06 -38.17 22.87
CA MET A 407 13.82 -37.73 23.59
C MET A 407 13.90 -36.84 24.86
N GLY A 408 12.98 -35.91 25.17
CA GLY A 408 11.64 -35.59 24.65
C GLY A 408 10.91 -34.44 25.41
N MET A 409 9.66 -34.20 24.99
CA MET A 409 8.67 -33.11 25.23
C MET A 409 8.14 -32.85 26.67
N ASN A 410 7.50 -31.69 26.91
CA ASN A 410 6.02 -31.55 27.11
C ASN A 410 5.48 -30.11 27.38
N ASN A 411 4.21 -29.91 26.99
CA ASN A 411 3.33 -28.71 26.95
C ASN A 411 2.47 -28.50 28.21
N LEU A 412 1.74 -27.37 28.32
CA LEU A 412 0.29 -27.28 28.69
C LEU A 412 -0.33 -25.85 28.59
N GLU A 413 -1.64 -25.80 28.28
CA GLU A 413 -2.53 -24.65 28.02
C GLU A 413 -3.31 -24.11 29.26
N VAL A 414 -4.08 -23.01 29.12
CA VAL A 414 -5.56 -22.88 29.38
C VAL A 414 -6.06 -21.39 29.40
N ASN A 415 -7.32 -21.17 29.00
CA ASN A 415 -8.14 -19.92 28.83
C ASN A 415 -9.43 -20.00 29.72
N PRO A 416 -10.55 -19.21 29.67
CA PRO A 416 -10.93 -17.86 29.13
C PRO A 416 -11.88 -17.01 30.08
N THR A 417 -12.44 -15.85 29.65
CA THR A 417 -13.89 -15.42 29.74
C THR A 417 -14.18 -13.91 29.46
N THR A 418 -15.39 -13.59 28.94
CA THR A 418 -15.97 -12.28 28.52
C THR A 418 -16.99 -11.69 29.52
N PRO A 419 -17.42 -10.39 29.41
CA PRO A 419 -18.82 -10.11 29.02
C PRO A 419 -19.10 -8.79 28.23
N VAL A 420 -20.36 -8.68 27.80
CA VAL A 420 -21.10 -7.74 26.90
C VAL A 420 -21.40 -6.35 27.50
N ILE A 421 -21.60 -5.30 26.68
CA ILE A 421 -22.62 -4.20 26.81
C ILE A 421 -22.78 -3.41 25.50
N ASN A 422 -24.02 -3.05 25.15
CA ASN A 422 -24.46 -2.10 24.11
C ASN A 422 -25.06 -0.87 24.82
N PRO A 423 -24.89 0.39 24.34
CA PRO A 423 -26.05 1.05 23.71
C PRO A 423 -25.73 2.11 22.61
N SER A 424 -26.79 2.40 21.86
CA SER A 424 -27.08 3.49 20.91
C SER A 424 -26.65 4.92 21.32
N ASN A 425 -26.23 5.76 20.35
CA ASN A 425 -26.97 6.99 19.98
C ASN A 425 -26.36 7.84 18.85
N ASN A 426 -27.28 8.38 18.04
CA ASN A 426 -27.11 9.40 17.00
C ASN A 426 -26.52 10.71 17.55
N PHE A 427 -25.44 11.23 16.97
CA PHE A 427 -24.93 12.57 17.32
C PHE A 427 -24.16 13.24 16.17
N LEU A 428 -24.72 13.29 14.95
CA LEU A 428 -24.01 13.86 13.79
C LEU A 428 -24.88 14.77 12.92
N LEU A 429 -25.69 15.62 13.56
CA LEU A 429 -26.52 16.62 12.86
C LEU A 429 -26.30 18.08 13.30
N TYR A 430 -25.22 18.42 14.03
CA TYR A 430 -25.10 19.75 14.66
C TYR A 430 -23.89 20.62 14.29
N TYR A 431 -23.05 20.27 13.31
CA TYR A 431 -21.78 21.00 13.12
C TYR A 431 -21.49 21.54 11.71
N TYR A 432 -22.48 22.17 11.05
CA TYR A 432 -22.26 22.82 9.75
C TYR A 432 -22.76 24.26 9.61
N VAL A 433 -22.92 24.98 10.72
CA VAL A 433 -23.13 26.44 10.70
C VAL A 433 -22.13 27.05 11.64
N GLU A 434 -20.98 27.52 11.14
CA GLU A 434 -20.21 28.68 11.67
C GLU A 434 -18.77 28.86 11.17
N TYR A 435 -18.36 28.35 10.00
CA TYR A 435 -17.07 28.81 9.44
C TYR A 435 -17.16 29.03 7.92
N MET A 436 -17.60 30.26 7.59
CA MET A 436 -17.13 31.04 6.46
C MET A 436 -15.71 31.54 6.76
#